data_AF-A0AAV4XRC4-F1
#
_entry.id   AF-A0AAV4XRC4-F1
#
_cell.length_a   1.000
_cell.length_b   1.000
_cell.length_c   1.000
_cell.angle_alpha   90.00
_cell.angle_beta   90.00
_cell.angle_gamma   90.00
#
_symmetry.space_group_name_H-M   'P 1'
#
loop_
_entity.id
_entity.type
_entity.pdbx_description
1 polymer ?
#
loop_
_entity_poly.entity_id
_entity_poly.type
_entity_poly.pdbx_seq_one_letter_code
_entity_poly.pdbx_strand_id
1 'polypeptide(L)'
;MSTPMCLPDGKLLVPSSKKRGDGAAMNQRLYLTDKTSSSRYLIDTGADVSVVSHSAHKTSGQAAQMQLFAVNGTVIPTYGKRLLKFDLGLSREFNWPFIIAAVSQPIIGADVFAPFWTFSGYKKWHFD
;
A
#
# COMPACT_ATOMS: atom_id res chain seq x y z
N MET A 1 -35.01 -24.29 13.48
CA MET A 1 -34.59 -22.94 13.90
C MET A 1 -33.08 -22.92 13.77
N SER A 2 -32.56 -22.35 12.68
CA SER A 2 -31.12 -22.37 12.36
C SER A 2 -30.55 -21.00 12.69
N THR A 3 -29.63 -20.95 13.65
CA THR A 3 -28.86 -19.76 13.99
C THR A 3 -27.95 -19.39 12.82
N PRO A 4 -27.98 -18.16 12.29
CA PRO A 4 -27.00 -17.74 11.31
C PRO A 4 -25.64 -17.55 11.99
N MET A 5 -24.59 -18.19 11.46
CA MET A 5 -23.22 -17.92 11.87
C MET A 5 -22.83 -16.52 11.40
N CYS A 6 -22.57 -15.62 12.35
CA CYS A 6 -21.97 -14.32 12.09
C CYS A 6 -20.46 -14.54 11.85
N LEU A 7 -20.02 -14.41 10.61
CA LEU A 7 -18.59 -14.36 10.27
C LEU A 7 -18.07 -12.98 10.69
N PRO A 8 -17.06 -12.88 11.57
CA PRO A 8 -16.41 -11.60 11.82
C PRO A 8 -15.68 -11.16 10.55
N ASP A 9 -16.02 -9.97 10.07
CA ASP A 9 -15.38 -9.34 8.91
C ASP A 9 -13.87 -9.39 9.03
N GLY A 10 -13.25 -10.00 8.01
CA GLY A 10 -11.85 -10.42 7.97
C GLY A 10 -10.83 -9.28 7.90
N LYS A 11 -10.82 -8.38 8.88
CA LYS A 11 -9.73 -7.44 9.08
C LYS A 11 -9.26 -7.43 10.53
N LEU A 12 -7.94 -7.45 10.70
CA LEU A 12 -7.30 -7.27 11.99
C LEU A 12 -7.79 -5.96 12.64
N LEU A 13 -8.53 -6.08 13.74
CA LEU A 13 -8.96 -4.95 14.57
C LEU A 13 -7.84 -4.34 15.43
N VAL A 14 -6.57 -4.59 15.10
CA VAL A 14 -5.45 -4.07 15.87
C VAL A 14 -4.23 -3.81 14.98
N PRO A 15 -3.54 -2.67 15.12
CA PRO A 15 -2.13 -2.59 14.76
C PRO A 15 -1.41 -3.67 15.56
N SER A 16 -0.55 -4.47 14.89
CA SER A 16 0.34 -5.39 15.60
C SER A 16 1.14 -4.59 16.63
N SER A 17 0.75 -4.72 17.89
CA SER A 17 1.41 -4.08 19.01
C SER A 17 2.81 -4.68 19.08
N LYS A 18 3.86 -3.84 19.05
CA LYS A 18 5.19 -4.24 19.50
C LYS A 18 5.09 -4.64 20.97
N LYS A 19 4.82 -5.92 21.24
CA LYS A 19 5.13 -6.52 22.55
C LYS A 19 6.51 -7.15 22.42
N ARG A 20 7.46 -6.59 23.17
CA ARG A 20 8.75 -7.21 23.46
C ARG A 20 8.46 -8.32 24.47
N GLY A 21 8.38 -9.54 23.98
CA GLY A 21 8.19 -10.76 24.76
C GLY A 21 8.50 -11.93 23.84
N ASP A 22 9.41 -12.79 24.27
CA ASP A 22 10.03 -13.83 23.46
C ASP A 22 8.98 -14.81 22.94
N GLY A 23 8.78 -14.76 21.62
CA GLY A 23 7.64 -15.34 20.92
C GLY A 23 7.31 -14.46 19.72
N ALA A 24 8.27 -14.31 18.81
CA ALA A 24 8.15 -13.43 17.65
C ALA A 24 6.94 -13.85 16.80
N ALA A 25 5.83 -13.14 16.96
CA ALA A 25 4.77 -13.12 15.96
C ALA A 25 5.43 -12.72 14.64
N MET A 26 5.62 -13.69 13.75
CA MET A 26 6.25 -13.44 12.46
C MET A 26 5.43 -12.37 11.76
N ASN A 27 6.05 -11.20 11.54
CA ASN A 27 5.42 -10.12 10.80
C ASN A 27 5.33 -10.58 9.34
N GLN A 28 4.17 -11.12 8.93
CA GLN A 28 3.92 -11.60 7.58
C GLN A 28 3.70 -10.46 6.57
N ARG A 29 3.88 -9.20 6.98
CA ARG A 29 3.77 -8.05 6.08
C ARG A 29 5.02 -7.96 5.22
N LEU A 30 4.79 -7.81 3.92
CA LEU A 30 5.84 -7.63 2.94
C LEU A 30 6.26 -6.15 2.91
N TYR A 31 7.56 -5.90 3.10
CA TYR A 31 8.13 -4.57 3.00
C TYR A 31 9.25 -4.55 1.96
N LEU A 32 9.33 -3.46 1.21
CA LEU A 32 10.51 -3.13 0.41
C LEU A 32 11.15 -1.85 0.95
N THR A 33 12.48 -1.80 0.87
CA THR A 33 13.26 -0.63 1.28
C THR A 33 13.87 -0.01 0.05
N ASP A 34 13.60 1.27 -0.16
CA ASP A 34 14.29 2.06 -1.16
C ASP A 34 15.76 2.23 -0.75
N LYS A 35 16.68 1.77 -1.57
CA LYS A 35 18.13 1.83 -1.30
C LYS A 35 18.66 3.26 -1.32
N THR A 36 18.00 4.17 -2.04
CA THR A 36 18.45 5.55 -2.17
C THR A 36 18.06 6.39 -0.96
N SER A 37 16.78 6.34 -0.54
CA SER A 37 16.29 7.12 0.60
C SER A 37 16.26 6.37 1.93
N SER A 38 16.54 5.06 1.95
CA SER A 38 16.29 4.16 3.10
C SER A 38 14.83 4.13 3.57
N SER A 39 13.89 4.64 2.77
CA SER A 39 12.46 4.62 3.08
C SER A 39 11.90 3.21 2.95
N ARG A 40 11.06 2.81 3.91
CA ARG A 40 10.43 1.49 3.94
C ARG A 40 8.97 1.57 3.54
N TYR A 41 8.58 0.81 2.52
CA TYR A 41 7.24 0.74 1.95
C TYR A 41 6.57 -0.59 2.26
N LEU A 42 5.31 -0.55 2.69
CA LEU A 42 4.46 -1.73 2.76
C LEU A 42 4.02 -2.12 1.34
N ILE A 43 4.15 -3.38 0.98
CA ILE A 43 3.60 -3.90 -0.27
C ILE A 43 2.17 -4.36 -0.01
N ASP A 44 1.22 -3.70 -0.67
CA ASP A 44 -0.20 -4.01 -0.55
C ASP A 44 -0.81 -4.17 -1.95
N THR A 45 -0.88 -5.42 -2.42
CA THR A 45 -1.51 -5.75 -3.70
C THR A 45 -3.03 -5.57 -3.68
N GLY A 46 -3.63 -5.33 -2.51
CA GLY A 46 -5.04 -4.97 -2.37
C GLY A 46 -5.31 -3.47 -2.52
N ALA A 47 -4.26 -2.64 -2.63
CA ALA A 47 -4.38 -1.22 -2.90
C ALA A 47 -4.20 -0.93 -4.40
N ASP A 48 -5.13 -0.20 -5.01
CA ASP A 48 -5.05 0.16 -6.43
C ASP A 48 -3.91 1.14 -6.74
N VAL A 49 -3.50 1.95 -5.75
CA VAL A 49 -2.59 3.08 -5.92
C VAL A 49 -1.49 3.10 -4.87
N SER A 50 -0.33 3.62 -5.27
CA SER A 50 0.80 3.83 -4.37
C SER A 50 0.71 5.17 -3.62
N VAL A 51 0.95 5.15 -2.31
CA VAL A 51 0.82 6.32 -1.43
C VAL A 51 2.06 6.58 -0.57
N VAL A 52 2.34 7.85 -0.30
CA VAL A 52 3.34 8.29 0.67
C VAL A 52 2.70 9.15 1.77
N SER A 53 3.31 9.16 2.94
CA SER A 53 2.79 9.92 4.09
C SER A 53 2.94 11.42 3.86
N HIS A 54 1.89 12.17 4.20
CA HIS A 54 1.91 13.63 4.13
C HIS A 54 2.98 14.26 5.04
N SER A 55 3.24 13.66 6.21
CA SER A 55 4.24 14.16 7.16
C SER A 55 5.66 14.17 6.57
N ALA A 56 5.99 13.22 5.70
CA ALA A 56 7.28 13.15 5.02
C ALA A 56 7.35 14.06 3.79
N HIS A 57 6.21 14.45 3.22
CA HIS A 57 6.13 15.20 1.97
C HIS A 57 5.22 16.43 2.12
N LYS A 58 5.76 17.49 2.74
CA LYS A 58 5.13 18.81 2.76
C LYS A 58 5.05 19.34 1.34
N THR A 59 3.83 19.48 0.81
CA THR A 59 3.58 20.03 -0.52
C THR A 59 2.71 21.25 -0.37
N SER A 60 3.04 22.33 -1.08
CA SER A 60 2.29 23.58 -1.04
C SER A 60 0.98 23.44 -1.82
N GLY A 61 -0.14 23.34 -1.11
CA GLY A 61 -1.40 23.98 -1.51
C GLY A 61 -2.09 23.52 -2.80
N GLN A 62 -1.88 22.31 -3.30
CA GLN A 62 -2.79 21.78 -4.33
C GLN A 62 -3.96 21.04 -3.69
N ALA A 63 -5.16 21.57 -3.93
CA ALA A 63 -6.40 20.92 -3.55
C ALA A 63 -6.45 19.49 -4.11
N ALA A 64 -6.79 18.54 -3.24
CA ALA A 64 -6.92 17.14 -3.61
C ALA A 64 -7.97 16.95 -4.71
N GLN A 65 -7.54 16.62 -5.92
CA GLN A 65 -8.46 16.22 -7.00
C GLN A 65 -8.98 14.78 -6.82
N MET A 66 -8.48 14.03 -5.83
CA MET A 66 -8.75 12.61 -5.65
C MET A 66 -8.95 12.28 -4.18
N GLN A 67 -9.99 11.49 -3.86
CA GLN A 67 -10.19 10.92 -2.53
C GLN A 67 -9.83 9.43 -2.58
N LEU A 68 -9.16 8.95 -1.53
CA LEU A 68 -8.88 7.53 -1.35
C LEU A 68 -9.81 6.95 -0.29
N PHE A 69 -10.17 5.69 -0.46
CA PHE A 69 -11.01 4.98 0.49
C PHE A 69 -10.26 3.74 0.97
N ALA A 70 -10.18 3.60 2.29
CA ALA A 70 -9.77 2.32 2.86
C ALA A 70 -10.86 1.27 2.58
N VAL A 71 -10.50 0.00 2.68
CA VAL A 71 -11.43 -1.11 2.43
C VAL A 71 -12.61 -1.11 3.44
N ASN A 72 -12.54 -0.36 4.54
CA ASN A 72 -13.66 -0.19 5.48
C ASN A 72 -14.54 1.05 5.15
N GLY A 73 -14.35 1.66 3.98
CA GLY A 73 -15.07 2.85 3.54
C GLY A 73 -14.58 4.17 4.16
N THR A 74 -13.55 4.15 5.02
CA THR A 74 -13.01 5.38 5.61
C THR A 74 -12.31 6.20 4.53
N VAL A 75 -12.67 7.49 4.45
CA VAL A 75 -11.99 8.45 3.58
C VAL A 75 -10.59 8.71 4.12
N ILE A 76 -9.60 8.56 3.25
CA ILE A 76 -8.21 8.93 3.51
C ILE A 76 -7.97 10.26 2.79
N PRO A 77 -7.74 11.36 3.54
CA PRO A 77 -7.38 12.64 2.97
C PRO A 77 -6.12 12.53 2.09
N THR A 78 -6.16 13.17 0.93
CA THR A 78 -5.00 13.29 0.02
C THR A 78 -4.56 14.74 -0.10
N TYR A 79 -3.35 14.94 -0.61
CA TYR A 79 -2.67 16.25 -0.69
C TYR A 79 -1.96 16.44 -2.02
N GLY A 80 -2.46 15.76 -3.06
CA GLY A 80 -1.89 15.79 -4.41
C GLY A 80 -1.06 14.55 -4.75
N LYS A 81 -0.30 14.65 -5.85
CA LYS A 81 0.56 13.59 -6.36
C LYS A 81 2.00 14.08 -6.46
N ARG A 82 2.95 13.16 -6.30
CA ARG A 82 4.37 13.42 -6.48
C ARG A 82 5.02 12.27 -7.23
N LEU A 83 5.71 12.60 -8.31
CA LEU A 83 6.55 11.65 -9.02
C LEU A 83 7.81 11.38 -8.18
N LEU A 84 8.00 10.13 -7.76
CA LEU A 84 9.15 9.71 -6.95
C LEU A 84 10.00 8.72 -7.74
N LYS A 85 11.31 8.92 -7.63
CA LYS A 85 12.31 7.93 -8.03
C LYS A 85 12.72 7.12 -6.82
N PHE A 86 12.70 5.80 -6.94
CA PHE A 86 13.04 4.88 -5.86
C PHE A 86 13.64 3.59 -6.41
N ASP A 87 14.63 3.04 -5.69
CA ASP A 87 15.33 1.82 -6.03
C ASP A 87 15.00 0.72 -5.01
N LEU A 88 14.18 -0.24 -5.42
CA LEU A 88 13.80 -1.38 -4.58
C LEU A 88 14.87 -2.48 -4.52
N GLY A 89 16.07 -2.23 -5.06
CA GLY A 89 17.11 -3.24 -5.23
C GLY A 89 16.81 -4.24 -6.34
N LEU A 90 15.85 -3.93 -7.20
CA LEU A 90 15.57 -4.67 -8.41
C LEU A 90 16.46 -4.12 -9.54
N SER A 91 16.67 -4.87 -10.62
CA SER A 91 17.58 -4.47 -11.72
C SER A 91 17.15 -3.23 -12.52
N ARG A 92 16.28 -2.37 -11.97
CA ARG A 92 15.84 -1.10 -12.53
C ARG A 92 15.40 -0.16 -11.41
N GLU A 93 15.62 1.14 -11.63
CA GLU A 93 14.98 2.19 -10.84
C GLU A 93 13.52 2.35 -11.25
N PHE A 94 12.67 2.72 -10.30
CA PHE A 94 11.27 3.04 -10.53
C PHE A 94 11.07 4.55 -10.50
N ASN A 95 10.30 5.07 -11.45
CA ASN A 95 9.85 6.46 -11.46
C ASN A 95 8.32 6.46 -11.51
N TRP A 96 7.67 6.66 -10.37
CA TRP A 96 6.24 6.40 -10.23
C TRP A 96 5.49 7.56 -9.55
N PRO A 97 4.27 7.92 -10.02
CA PRO A 97 3.45 8.92 -9.37
C PRO A 97 2.83 8.35 -8.08
N PHE A 98 3.29 8.82 -6.93
CA PHE A 98 2.67 8.52 -5.64
C PHE A 98 1.62 9.55 -5.29
N ILE A 99 0.54 9.11 -4.63
CA ILE A 99 -0.42 10.00 -3.99
C ILE A 99 0.09 10.35 -2.59
N ILE A 100 0.08 11.63 -2.24
CA ILE A 100 0.39 12.07 -0.89
C ILE A 100 -0.89 11.96 -0.06
N ALA A 101 -0.87 11.17 1.00
CA ALA A 101 -2.06 10.86 1.78
C ALA A 101 -1.80 10.91 3.30
N ALA A 102 -2.88 11.05 4.08
CA ALA A 102 -2.85 10.99 5.53
C ALA A 102 -2.70 9.52 6.03
N VAL A 103 -1.61 8.87 5.66
CA VAL A 103 -1.27 7.50 6.05
C VAL A 103 -0.02 7.48 6.94
N SER A 104 0.03 6.54 7.88
CA SER A 104 1.17 6.40 8.81
C SER A 104 2.38 5.68 8.20
N GLN A 105 2.15 4.80 7.22
CA GLN A 105 3.18 4.04 6.52
C GLN A 105 2.97 4.23 5.01
N PRO A 106 4.03 4.46 4.22
CA PRO A 106 3.91 4.52 2.77
C PRO A 106 3.63 3.11 2.22
N ILE A 107 2.84 3.06 1.16
CA ILE A 107 2.34 1.81 0.56
C ILE A 107 2.68 1.82 -0.94
N ILE A 108 3.17 0.70 -1.43
CA ILE A 108 3.26 0.42 -2.87
C ILE A 108 2.06 -0.46 -3.22
N GLY A 109 1.20 0.09 -4.08
CA GLY A 109 0.00 -0.57 -4.58
C GLY A 109 0.26 -1.41 -5.83
N ALA A 110 -0.82 -1.94 -6.39
CA ALA A 110 -0.82 -2.72 -7.62
C ALA A 110 -0.37 -1.89 -8.85
N ASP A 111 -0.60 -0.57 -8.83
CA ASP A 111 -0.24 0.36 -9.90
C ASP A 111 1.25 0.27 -10.31
N VAL A 112 2.17 0.16 -9.36
CA VAL A 112 3.61 0.01 -9.64
C VAL A 112 3.92 -1.29 -10.39
N PHE A 113 3.15 -2.36 -10.18
CA PHE A 113 3.42 -3.68 -10.73
C PHE A 113 2.65 -3.97 -12.03
N ALA A 114 1.47 -3.36 -12.21
CA ALA A 114 0.59 -3.60 -13.34
C ALA A 114 1.29 -3.46 -14.71
N PRO A 115 2.13 -2.43 -14.96
CA PRO A 115 2.87 -2.31 -16.22
C PRO A 115 3.83 -3.46 -16.49
N PHE A 116 4.31 -4.16 -15.44
CA PHE A 116 5.28 -5.24 -15.57
C PHE A 116 4.62 -6.61 -15.70
N TRP A 117 3.41 -6.78 -15.18
CA TRP A 117 2.67 -8.04 -15.28
C TRP A 117 2.21 -8.33 -16.71
N THR A 118 1.84 -7.28 -17.46
CA THR A 118 1.35 -7.41 -18.84
C THR A 118 2.41 -7.90 -19.83
N PHE A 119 3.70 -7.76 -19.52
CA PHE A 119 4.78 -8.27 -20.37
C PHE A 119 5.12 -9.75 -20.13
N SER A 120 4.50 -10.41 -19.12
CA SER A 120 4.83 -11.80 -18.79
C SER A 120 3.90 -12.86 -19.42
N GLY A 121 3.05 -12.50 -20.40
CA GLY A 121 2.33 -13.48 -21.23
C GLY A 121 1.34 -14.40 -20.48
N TYR A 122 0.86 -14.00 -19.31
CA TYR A 122 -0.13 -14.78 -18.57
C TYR A 122 -1.49 -14.70 -19.26
N LYS A 123 -1.86 -15.86 -19.81
CA LYS A 123 -3.09 -16.16 -20.52
C LYS A 123 -4.26 -15.92 -19.59
N LYS A 124 -5.30 -15.28 -20.12
CA LYS A 124 -6.59 -15.02 -19.47
C LYS A 124 -7.06 -16.26 -18.71
N TRP A 125 -7.17 -16.15 -17.37
CA TRP A 125 -7.85 -17.17 -16.58
C TRP A 125 -9.34 -17.11 -16.96
N HIS A 126 -9.79 -18.12 -17.69
CA HIS A 126 -11.21 -18.41 -17.84
C HIS A 126 -11.66 -19.11 -16.55
N PHE A 127 -12.57 -18.49 -15.82
CA PHE A 127 -13.41 -19.19 -14.86
C PHE A 127 -14.69 -19.54 -15.62
N ASP A 128 -14.85 -20.84 -15.92
CA ASP A 128 -16.17 -21.44 -16.17
C ASP A 128 -16.85 -21.71 -14.81
#